data_AF-A0A0C2CQU9-F1
#
_entry.id   AF-A0A0C2CQU9-F1
#
_cell.length_a   1.000
_cell.length_b   1.000
_cell.length_c   1.000
_cell.angle_alpha   90.00
_cell.angle_beta   90.00
_cell.angle_gamma   90.00
#
_symmetry.space_group_name_H-M   'P 1'
#
loop_
_entity.id
_entity.type
_entity.pdbx_description
1 polymer ?
#
loop_
_entity_poly.entity_id
_entity_poly.type
_entity_poly.pdbx_seq_one_letter_code
_entity_poly.pdbx_strand_id
1 'polypeptide(L)'
;MADLENLLAEIDDSETFAPISAVIRALARVIDESHFTLAGQLQSAHNACAELLERSKPKSSCLFCSLAENLDSHTTNRCNRFPDPVSRAYKRHACTCASAV
;
A
#
# COMPACT_ATOMS: atom_id res chain seq x y z
N MET A 1 -28.39 2.62 -2.36
CA MET A 1 -29.03 2.00 -3.53
C MET A 1 -30.40 1.42 -3.21
N ALA A 2 -30.62 0.81 -2.03
CA ALA A 2 -31.92 0.27 -1.61
C ALA A 2 -33.08 1.29 -1.68
N ASP A 3 -32.87 2.54 -1.27
CA ASP A 3 -33.91 3.57 -1.34
C ASP A 3 -34.32 3.92 -2.78
N LEU A 4 -33.37 3.88 -3.71
CA LEU A 4 -33.62 4.10 -5.13
C LEU A 4 -34.37 2.90 -5.74
N GLU A 5 -34.01 1.67 -5.35
CA GLU A 5 -34.70 0.47 -5.80
C GLU A 5 -36.17 0.44 -5.33
N ASN A 6 -36.44 0.88 -4.10
CA ASN A 6 -37.80 1.01 -3.57
C ASN A 6 -38.63 2.03 -4.36
N LEU A 7 -38.08 3.22 -4.63
CA LEU A 7 -38.76 4.25 -5.42
C LEU A 7 -39.03 3.80 -6.87
N LEU A 8 -38.11 3.04 -7.47
CA LEU A 8 -38.29 2.50 -8.83
C LEU A 8 -39.31 1.36 -8.87
N ALA A 9 -39.45 0.59 -7.78
CA ALA A 9 -40.47 -0.44 -7.67
C ALA A 9 -41.89 0.17 -7.60
N GLU A 10 -42.05 1.31 -6.91
CA GLU A 10 -43.32 2.05 -6.85
C GLU A 10 -43.73 2.67 -8.20
N ILE A 11 -42.78 2.99 -9.07
CA ILE A 11 -43.02 3.61 -10.40
C ILE A 11 -43.36 2.56 -11.47
N ASP A 12 -42.92 1.32 -11.30
CA ASP A 12 -43.13 0.22 -12.26
C ASP A 12 -44.59 -0.26 -12.36
N ASP A 13 -45.46 0.14 -11.44
CA ASP A 13 -46.91 -0.10 -11.52
C ASP A 13 -47.57 0.63 -12.71
N SER A 14 -46.85 1.56 -13.36
CA SER A 14 -47.25 2.25 -14.57
C SER A 14 -46.41 1.80 -15.77
N GLU A 15 -47.02 1.07 -16.71
CA GLU A 15 -46.35 0.58 -17.94
C GLU A 15 -45.67 1.69 -18.77
N THR A 16 -46.09 2.95 -18.58
CA THR A 16 -45.55 4.12 -19.28
C THR A 16 -44.09 4.40 -18.86
N PHE A 17 -43.73 4.12 -17.61
CA PHE A 17 -42.42 4.48 -17.04
C PHE A 17 -41.45 3.31 -16.94
N ALA A 18 -41.88 2.09 -17.23
CA ALA A 18 -41.06 0.88 -17.18
C ALA A 18 -39.74 0.95 -18.00
N PRO A 19 -39.69 1.56 -19.21
CA PRO A 19 -38.44 1.73 -19.94
C PRO A 19 -37.45 2.68 -19.23
N ILE A 20 -37.98 3.73 -18.58
CA ILE A 20 -37.17 4.73 -17.88
C ILE A 20 -36.62 4.12 -16.58
N SER A 21 -37.44 3.39 -15.82
CA SER A 21 -37.00 2.70 -14.61
C SER A 21 -35.92 1.66 -14.92
N ALA A 22 -36.04 0.92 -16.03
CA ALA A 22 -35.03 -0.03 -16.49
C ALA A 22 -33.69 0.65 -16.79
N VAL A 23 -33.70 1.81 -17.45
CA VAL A 23 -32.49 2.59 -17.71
C VAL A 23 -31.87 3.11 -16.40
N ILE A 24 -32.67 3.61 -15.46
CA ILE A 24 -32.17 4.07 -14.16
C ILE A 24 -31.51 2.91 -13.39
N ARG A 25 -32.11 1.71 -13.41
CA ARG A 25 -31.49 0.50 -12.80
C ARG A 25 -30.19 0.12 -13.49
N ALA A 26 -30.11 0.23 -14.81
CA ALA A 26 -28.87 -0.04 -15.53
C ALA A 26 -27.77 0.96 -15.15
N LEU A 27 -28.09 2.25 -15.05
CA LEU A 27 -27.15 3.29 -14.60
C LEU A 27 -26.72 3.07 -13.15
N ALA A 28 -27.65 2.73 -12.26
CA ALA A 28 -27.39 2.36 -10.87
C ALA A 28 -26.34 1.23 -10.77
N ARG A 29 -26.51 0.16 -11.55
CA ARG A 29 -25.55 -0.96 -11.60
C ARG A 29 -24.18 -0.51 -12.10
N VAL A 30 -24.13 0.27 -13.17
CA VAL A 30 -22.86 0.80 -13.71
C VAL A 30 -22.14 1.66 -12.66
N ILE A 31 -22.87 2.47 -11.90
CA ILE A 31 -22.30 3.28 -10.82
C ILE A 31 -21.74 2.38 -9.71
N ASP A 32 -22.48 1.37 -9.27
CA ASP A 32 -22.01 0.45 -8.22
C ASP A 32 -20.77 -0.34 -8.65
N GLU A 33 -20.78 -0.88 -9.88
CA GLU A 33 -19.64 -1.61 -10.45
C GLU A 33 -18.41 -0.71 -10.61
N SER A 34 -18.62 0.52 -11.10
CA SER A 34 -17.55 1.51 -11.25
C SER A 34 -17.01 1.91 -9.88
N HIS A 35 -17.88 2.15 -8.90
CA HIS A 35 -17.49 2.51 -7.54
C HIS A 35 -16.66 1.39 -6.90
N PHE A 36 -17.12 0.14 -7.01
CA PHE A 36 -16.39 -1.01 -6.48
C PHE A 36 -15.01 -1.16 -7.14
N THR A 37 -14.95 -1.03 -8.48
CA THR A 37 -13.70 -1.11 -9.24
C THR A 37 -12.72 -0.01 -8.85
N LEU A 38 -13.19 1.24 -8.80
CA LEU A 38 -12.36 2.40 -8.43
C LEU A 38 -11.89 2.32 -6.97
N ALA A 39 -12.74 1.89 -6.05
CA ALA A 39 -12.36 1.68 -4.65
C ALA A 39 -11.26 0.61 -4.53
N GLY A 40 -11.37 -0.50 -5.26
CA GLY A 40 -10.35 -1.54 -5.30
C GLY A 40 -9.01 -1.06 -5.89
N GLN A 41 -9.07 -0.29 -6.98
CA GLN A 41 -7.87 0.30 -7.59
C GLN A 41 -7.21 1.32 -6.68
N LEU A 42 -7.98 2.19 -6.03
CA LEU A 42 -7.48 3.18 -5.08
C LEU A 42 -6.82 2.50 -3.87
N GLN A 43 -7.44 1.47 -3.31
CA GLN A 43 -6.86 0.71 -2.20
C GLN A 43 -5.54 0.04 -2.61
N SER A 44 -5.48 -0.53 -3.81
CA SER A 44 -4.26 -1.14 -4.33
C SER A 44 -3.14 -0.12 -4.52
N ALA A 45 -3.44 1.05 -5.09
CA ALA A 45 -2.48 2.13 -5.25
C ALA A 45 -2.01 2.68 -3.90
N HIS A 46 -2.93 2.85 -2.94
CA HIS A 46 -2.60 3.26 -1.58
C HIS A 46 -1.62 2.28 -0.92
N ASN A 47 -1.88 0.98 -1.03
CA ASN A 47 -1.01 -0.05 -0.47
C ASN A 47 0.38 -0.04 -1.12
N ALA A 48 0.45 0.09 -2.44
CA ALA A 48 1.72 0.21 -3.16
C ALA A 48 2.52 1.46 -2.73
N CYS A 49 1.85 2.61 -2.59
CA CYS A 49 2.48 3.83 -2.09
C CYS A 49 2.99 3.67 -0.66
N ALA A 50 2.22 3.04 0.22
CA ALA A 50 2.64 2.75 1.59
C ALA A 50 3.89 1.85 1.63
N GLU A 51 3.94 0.81 0.80
CA GLU A 51 5.12 -0.07 0.70
C GLU A 51 6.35 0.69 0.18
N LEU A 52 6.19 1.53 -0.84
CA LEU A 52 7.27 2.34 -1.38
C LEU A 52 7.80 3.35 -0.34
N LEU A 53 6.92 3.96 0.45
CA LEU A 53 7.31 4.84 1.56
C LEU A 53 8.13 4.08 2.61
N GLU A 54 7.69 2.89 3.01
CA GLU A 54 8.45 2.05 3.94
C GLU A 54 9.83 1.65 3.40
N ARG A 55 9.90 1.29 2.11
CA ARG A 55 11.15 0.86 1.46
C ARG A 55 12.12 2.01 1.18
N SER A 56 11.60 3.21 0.95
CA SER A 56 12.39 4.42 0.69
C SER A 56 12.90 5.12 1.95
N LYS A 57 12.50 4.65 3.15
CA LYS A 57 13.07 5.15 4.41
C LYS A 57 14.60 5.10 4.33
N PRO A 58 15.29 6.20 4.66
CA PRO A 58 16.72 6.27 4.53
C PRO A 58 17.39 5.27 5.47
N LYS A 59 18.25 4.44 4.91
CA LYS A 59 19.04 3.43 5.62
C LYS A 59 20.51 3.81 5.48
N SER A 60 21.29 3.61 6.53
CA SER A 60 22.74 3.75 6.45
C SER A 60 23.33 2.69 5.52
N SER A 61 24.30 3.08 4.67
CA SER A 61 25.08 2.15 3.84
C SER A 61 26.01 1.23 4.65
N CYS A 62 26.24 1.58 5.91
CA CYS A 62 26.97 0.78 6.89
C CYS A 62 26.00 0.08 7.84
N LEU A 63 26.07 -1.25 7.93
CA LEU A 63 25.27 -2.07 8.85
C LEU A 63 25.54 -1.78 10.33
N PHE A 64 26.67 -1.16 10.66
CA PHE A 64 27.11 -0.94 12.04
C PHE A 64 26.86 0.48 12.55
N CYS A 65 26.65 1.44 11.65
CA CYS A 65 26.42 2.84 11.99
C CYS A 65 24.97 3.19 11.68
N SER A 66 24.32 3.96 12.55
CA SER A 66 23.04 4.59 12.23
C SER A 66 23.19 5.60 11.08
N LEU A 67 22.06 6.05 10.52
CA LEU A 67 22.06 7.08 9.47
C LEU A 67 22.78 8.37 9.92
N ALA A 68 22.59 8.77 11.18
CA ALA A 68 23.23 9.96 11.75
C ALA A 68 24.75 9.79 11.98
N GLU A 69 25.22 8.57 12.24
CA GLU A 69 26.64 8.26 12.42
C GLU A 69 27.39 8.05 11.10
N ASN A 70 26.69 7.78 9.99
CA ASN A 70 27.27 7.48 8.67
C ASN A 70 27.25 8.71 7.73
N LEU A 71 27.81 9.83 8.19
CA LEU A 71 27.83 11.10 7.45
C LEU A 71 28.67 11.04 6.17
N ASP A 72 29.72 10.22 6.17
CA ASP A 72 30.61 9.97 5.04
C ASP A 72 30.09 8.88 4.08
N SER A 73 28.92 8.31 4.36
CA SER A 73 28.26 7.28 3.54
C SER A 73 29.12 6.05 3.25
N HIS A 74 30.06 5.71 4.14
CA HIS A 74 30.94 4.56 3.97
C HIS A 74 30.16 3.24 3.96
N THR A 75 30.64 2.28 3.16
CA THR A 75 30.08 0.92 3.17
C THR A 75 30.57 0.16 4.40
N THR A 76 29.82 -0.88 4.80
CA THR A 76 30.14 -1.71 5.98
C THR A 76 31.61 -2.20 6.02
N ASN A 77 32.24 -2.45 4.88
CA ASN A 77 33.64 -2.91 4.80
C ASN A 77 34.66 -1.83 5.16
N ARG A 78 34.28 -0.54 5.07
CA ARG A 78 35.11 0.63 5.39
C ARG A 78 34.70 1.26 6.73
N CYS A 79 33.96 0.54 7.58
CA CYS A 79 33.52 1.07 8.85
C CYS A 79 34.70 1.31 9.80
N ASN A 80 34.92 2.57 10.18
CA ASN A 80 35.99 2.98 11.09
C ASN A 80 35.79 2.44 12.52
N ARG A 81 34.56 2.08 12.90
CA ARG A 81 34.22 1.49 14.21
C ARG A 81 34.70 0.04 14.33
N PHE A 82 34.78 -0.67 13.21
CA PHE A 82 35.23 -2.05 13.12
C PHE A 82 36.23 -2.20 11.97
N PRO A 83 37.48 -1.73 12.15
CA PRO A 83 38.50 -1.74 11.09
C PRO A 83 38.97 -3.15 10.74
N ASP A 84 38.91 -4.08 11.70
CA ASP A 84 39.31 -5.47 11.51
C ASP A 84 38.18 -6.33 10.89
N PRO A 85 38.47 -7.12 9.83
CA PRO A 85 37.50 -8.00 9.19
C PRO A 85 36.88 -9.06 10.12
N VAL A 86 37.63 -9.59 11.10
CA VAL A 86 37.11 -10.62 12.02
C VAL A 86 36.05 -10.01 12.93
N SER A 87 36.31 -8.82 13.47
CA SER A 87 35.36 -8.05 14.28
C SER A 87 34.06 -7.73 13.53
N ARG A 88 34.15 -7.41 12.22
CA ARG A 88 32.98 -7.21 11.36
C ARG A 88 32.18 -8.49 11.17
N ALA A 89 32.84 -9.62 10.92
CA ALA A 89 32.17 -10.91 10.74
C ALA A 89 31.39 -11.31 11.99
N TYR A 90 32.03 -11.20 13.16
CA TYR A 90 31.40 -11.50 14.45
C TYR A 90 30.17 -10.63 14.71
N LYS A 91 30.28 -9.31 14.52
CA LYS A 91 29.14 -8.38 14.70
C LYS A 91 28.03 -8.59 13.69
N ARG A 92 28.35 -8.91 12.43
CA ARG A 92 27.35 -9.21 11.40
C ARG A 92 26.57 -10.49 11.72
N HIS A 93 27.23 -11.53 12.25
CA HIS A 93 26.56 -12.73 12.74
C HIS A 93 25.67 -12.45 13.95
N ALA A 94 26.12 -11.62 14.91
CA ALA A 94 25.30 -11.24 16.05
C ALA A 94 24.02 -10.44 15.64
N CYS A 95 24.13 -9.51 14.68
CA CYS A 95 22.98 -8.74 14.19
C CYS A 95 21.97 -9.59 13.42
N THR A 96 22.43 -10.56 12.61
CA THR A 96 21.52 -11.42 11.82
C THR A 96 20.68 -12.34 12.69
N CYS A 97 21.20 -12.82 13.82
CA CYS A 97 20.42 -13.59 14.79
C CYS A 97 19.38 -12.74 15.55
N ALA A 98 19.64 -11.44 15.74
CA ALA A 98 18.73 -10.54 16.47
C ALA A 98 17.53 -10.05 15.62
N SER A 99 17.62 -10.12 14.28
CA SER A 99 16.52 -9.77 13.38
C SER A 99 15.65 -10.96 12.95
N ALA A 100 15.92 -12.17 13.46
CA ALA A 100 15.24 -13.41 13.11
C ALA A 100 14.27 -13.91 14.22
N VAL A 101 14.01 -13.09 15.24
CA VAL A 101 13.00 -13.29 16.30
C VAL A 101 12.00 -12.15 16.20
#